data_AF-A0A1E3GQY9-F1
#
_entry.id   AF-A0A1E3GQY9-F1
#
_cell.length_a   1.000
_cell.length_b   1.000
_cell.length_c   1.000
_cell.angle_alpha   90.00
_cell.angle_beta   90.00
_cell.angle_gamma   90.00
#
_symmetry.space_group_name_H-M   'P 1'
#
loop_
_entity.id
_entity.type
_entity.pdbx_description
1 polymer ?
#
loop_
_entity_poly.entity_id
_entity_poly.type
_entity_poly.pdbx_seq_one_letter_code
_entity_poly.pdbx_strand_id
1 'polypeptide(L)'
;MALVKTAQDYASPVRLIETTVAVNETRKRAMARKVVAACNGDVRGKTVAVLGLTFKPNTDDMRDSPAISIVQALRDAGATVKGYDPQGMEAARDVIDGLVFAESAYDCVTGADAVVIVTEWNQFRALDFDRLRELMNAPVLIDLRNIYRKDQMEKAGFSYVSIGRP
;
A
#
# COMPACT_ATOMS: atom_id res chain seq x y z
N MET A 1 2.12 -12.23 -17.55
CA MET A 1 0.92 -12.88 -18.13
C MET A 1 1.27 -13.70 -19.38
N ALA A 2 1.82 -14.91 -19.23
CA ALA A 2 2.16 -15.75 -20.39
C ALA A 2 0.92 -16.40 -21.05
N LEU A 3 0.05 -17.00 -20.24
CA LEU A 3 -1.10 -17.78 -20.72
C LEU A 3 -2.13 -16.96 -21.52
N VAL A 4 -2.49 -15.76 -21.03
CA VAL A 4 -3.44 -14.87 -21.73
C VAL A 4 -2.88 -14.44 -23.09
N LYS A 5 -1.59 -14.10 -23.13
CA LYS A 5 -0.93 -13.69 -24.37
C LYS A 5 -0.91 -14.82 -25.40
N THR A 6 -0.50 -16.03 -24.98
CA THR A 6 -0.56 -17.22 -25.84
C THR A 6 -1.98 -17.52 -26.32
N ALA A 7 -2.98 -17.43 -25.45
CA ALA A 7 -4.38 -17.63 -25.83
C ALA A 7 -4.84 -16.62 -26.91
N GLN A 8 -4.41 -15.37 -26.82
CA GLN A 8 -4.69 -14.33 -27.83
C GLN A 8 -3.95 -14.59 -29.14
N ASP A 9 -2.67 -14.95 -29.09
CA ASP A 9 -1.84 -15.27 -30.26
C ASP A 9 -2.44 -16.43 -31.09
N TYR A 10 -3.12 -17.38 -30.42
CA TYR A 10 -3.80 -18.52 -31.04
C TYR A 10 -5.33 -18.33 -31.20
N ALA A 11 -5.85 -17.11 -31.03
CA ALA A 11 -7.28 -16.79 -31.17
C ALA A 11 -8.23 -17.68 -30.33
N SER A 12 -7.78 -18.14 -29.16
CA SER A 12 -8.51 -19.02 -28.24
C SER A 12 -8.74 -18.30 -26.90
N PRO A 13 -9.72 -17.37 -26.80
CA PRO A 13 -9.86 -16.48 -25.65
C PRO A 13 -10.15 -17.21 -24.33
N VAL A 14 -9.40 -16.86 -23.28
CA VAL A 14 -9.52 -17.42 -21.92
C VAL A 14 -10.20 -16.42 -20.98
N ARG A 15 -11.47 -16.11 -21.28
CA ARG A 15 -12.21 -14.96 -20.71
C ARG A 15 -12.18 -14.87 -19.18
N LEU A 16 -12.25 -15.99 -18.46
CA LEU A 16 -12.18 -15.99 -16.99
C LEU A 16 -10.82 -15.50 -16.48
N ILE A 17 -9.74 -15.92 -17.12
CA ILE A 17 -8.38 -15.53 -16.76
C ILE A 17 -8.14 -14.06 -17.12
N GLU A 18 -8.57 -13.65 -18.31
CA GLU A 18 -8.53 -12.24 -18.75
C GLU A 18 -9.26 -11.33 -17.78
N THR A 19 -10.49 -11.71 -17.39
CA THR A 19 -11.30 -10.96 -16.43
C THR A 19 -10.63 -10.90 -15.07
N THR A 20 -10.03 -12.02 -14.60
CA THR A 20 -9.33 -12.06 -13.32
C THR A 20 -8.17 -11.06 -13.29
N VAL A 21 -7.40 -10.97 -14.37
CA VAL A 21 -6.30 -10.01 -14.47
C VAL A 21 -6.82 -8.57 -14.53
N ALA A 22 -7.84 -8.30 -15.35
CA ALA A 22 -8.43 -6.97 -15.44
C ALA A 22 -9.00 -6.47 -14.09
N VAL A 23 -9.65 -7.36 -13.33
CA VAL A 23 -10.17 -7.07 -11.99
C VAL A 23 -9.03 -6.79 -11.01
N ASN A 24 -7.90 -7.53 -11.11
CA ASN A 24 -6.75 -7.31 -10.25
C ASN A 24 -6.10 -5.93 -10.49
N GLU A 25 -5.92 -5.52 -11.74
CA GLU A 25 -5.40 -4.20 -12.08
C GLU A 25 -6.34 -3.07 -11.62
N THR A 26 -7.65 -3.26 -11.79
CA THR A 26 -8.65 -2.31 -11.30
C THR A 26 -8.62 -2.18 -9.77
N ARG A 27 -8.38 -3.29 -9.07
CA ARG A 27 -8.27 -3.33 -7.60
C ARG A 27 -7.07 -2.53 -7.10
N LYS A 28 -5.89 -2.64 -7.74
CA LYS A 28 -4.70 -1.83 -7.39
C LYS A 28 -4.98 -0.33 -7.47
N ARG A 29 -5.64 0.12 -8.53
CA ARG A 29 -6.06 1.54 -8.67
C ARG A 29 -7.11 1.95 -7.63
N ALA A 30 -8.03 1.04 -7.29
CA ALA A 30 -9.04 1.30 -6.26
C ALA A 30 -8.41 1.45 -4.86
N MET A 31 -7.31 0.74 -4.58
CA MET A 31 -6.56 0.88 -3.32
C MET A 31 -5.97 2.29 -3.18
N ALA A 32 -5.35 2.84 -4.23
CA ALA A 32 -4.86 4.22 -4.21
C ALA A 32 -5.98 5.24 -3.98
N ARG A 33 -7.12 5.09 -4.66
CA ARG A 33 -8.30 5.95 -4.44
C ARG A 33 -8.84 5.87 -3.01
N LYS A 34 -8.78 4.70 -2.38
CA LYS A 34 -9.18 4.52 -0.98
C LYS A 34 -8.28 5.30 -0.02
N VAL A 35 -6.97 5.35 -0.29
CA VAL A 35 -6.03 6.19 0.47
C VAL A 35 -6.39 7.68 0.30
N VAL A 36 -6.65 8.13 -0.93
CA VAL A 36 -7.05 9.53 -1.21
C VAL A 36 -8.36 9.87 -0.50
N ALA A 37 -9.36 9.00 -0.55
CA ALA A 37 -10.63 9.19 0.14
C ALA A 37 -10.45 9.26 1.67
N ALA A 38 -9.59 8.42 2.25
CA ALA A 38 -9.27 8.45 3.68
C ALA A 38 -8.55 9.76 4.09
N CYS A 39 -7.87 10.41 3.15
CA CYS A 39 -7.22 11.70 3.34
C CYS A 39 -8.15 12.89 3.03
N ASN A 40 -9.47 12.75 3.21
CA ASN A 40 -10.49 13.76 2.90
C ASN A 40 -10.61 14.12 1.41
N GLY A 41 -10.26 13.17 0.52
CA GLY A 41 -10.41 13.33 -0.93
C GLY A 41 -9.24 14.01 -1.64
N ASP A 42 -8.22 14.46 -0.91
CA ASP A 42 -7.00 15.05 -1.50
C ASP A 42 -5.74 14.69 -0.71
N VAL A 43 -4.67 14.41 -1.45
CA VAL A 43 -3.34 14.07 -0.94
C VAL A 43 -2.24 15.00 -1.45
N ARG A 44 -2.60 16.02 -2.24
CA ARG A 44 -1.63 16.99 -2.74
C ARG A 44 -0.92 17.70 -1.60
N GLY A 45 0.41 17.68 -1.62
CA GLY A 45 1.26 18.27 -0.58
C GLY A 45 1.31 17.49 0.73
N LYS A 46 0.59 16.36 0.84
CA LYS A 46 0.63 15.48 2.02
C LYS A 46 1.76 14.48 1.93
N THR A 47 2.20 14.00 3.07
CA THR A 47 3.13 12.87 3.20
C THR A 47 2.35 11.59 3.52
N VAL A 48 2.44 10.59 2.65
CA VAL A 48 1.84 9.27 2.86
C VAL A 48 2.94 8.23 3.11
N ALA A 49 2.88 7.58 4.27
CA ALA A 49 3.76 6.48 4.61
C ALA A 49 3.20 5.14 4.10
N VAL A 50 4.03 4.34 3.46
CA VAL A 50 3.70 3.02 2.93
C VAL A 50 4.55 1.98 3.65
N LEU A 51 3.88 1.10 4.39
CA LEU A 51 4.49 -0.02 5.09
C LEU A 51 4.22 -1.32 4.31
N GLY A 52 5.30 -1.94 3.86
CA GLY A 52 5.28 -3.07 2.95
C GLY A 52 5.37 -2.62 1.49
N LEU A 53 6.40 -3.08 0.80
CA LEU A 53 6.67 -2.79 -0.61
C LEU A 53 6.62 -4.06 -1.46
N THR A 54 6.94 -5.22 -0.90
CA THR A 54 6.96 -6.48 -1.65
C THR A 54 5.56 -7.02 -1.92
N PHE A 55 5.44 -7.93 -2.89
CA PHE A 55 4.14 -8.52 -3.25
C PHE A 55 3.48 -9.29 -2.08
N LYS A 56 4.30 -9.90 -1.20
CA LYS A 56 3.89 -10.71 -0.04
C LYS A 56 5.01 -10.71 1.01
N PRO A 57 4.72 -11.05 2.28
CA PRO A 57 5.77 -11.15 3.29
C PRO A 57 6.78 -12.28 3.01
N ASN A 58 7.93 -12.20 3.68
CA ASN A 58 9.06 -13.14 3.67
C ASN A 58 9.74 -13.31 2.30
N THR A 59 9.78 -12.23 1.52
CA THR A 59 10.51 -12.15 0.25
C THR A 59 10.81 -10.69 -0.05
N ASP A 60 11.84 -10.47 -0.86
CA ASP A 60 12.22 -9.23 -1.53
C ASP A 60 11.54 -9.06 -2.90
N ASP A 61 10.71 -10.01 -3.34
CA ASP A 61 10.12 -10.01 -4.68
C ASP A 61 9.13 -8.85 -4.88
N MET A 62 9.55 -7.91 -5.72
CA MET A 62 8.78 -6.73 -6.12
C MET A 62 7.91 -6.96 -7.36
N ARG A 63 8.05 -8.10 -8.06
CA ARG A 63 7.30 -8.35 -9.29
C ARG A 63 5.80 -8.37 -9.02
N ASP A 64 5.07 -7.63 -9.83
CA ASP A 64 3.62 -7.44 -9.71
C ASP A 64 3.15 -6.87 -8.34
N SER A 65 4.06 -6.30 -7.55
CA SER A 65 3.72 -5.74 -6.24
C SER A 65 2.64 -4.64 -6.38
N PRO A 66 1.56 -4.70 -5.57
CA PRO A 66 0.57 -3.62 -5.51
C PRO A 66 1.17 -2.27 -5.11
N ALA A 67 2.26 -2.28 -4.33
CA ALA A 67 2.90 -1.07 -3.84
C ALA A 67 3.39 -0.17 -4.99
N ILE A 68 3.89 -0.76 -6.07
CA ILE A 68 4.37 0.00 -7.25
C ILE A 68 3.25 0.89 -7.80
N SER A 69 2.09 0.30 -8.08
CA SER A 69 0.94 1.04 -8.64
C SER A 69 0.32 2.01 -7.65
N ILE A 70 0.31 1.67 -6.36
CA ILE A 70 -0.23 2.54 -5.30
C ILE A 70 0.65 3.77 -5.12
N VAL A 71 1.97 3.58 -4.98
CA VAL A 71 2.94 4.67 -4.82
C VAL A 71 2.88 5.60 -6.04
N GLN A 72 2.91 5.05 -7.26
CA GLN A 72 2.82 5.86 -8.47
C GLN A 72 1.55 6.72 -8.49
N ALA A 73 0.38 6.13 -8.21
CA ALA A 73 -0.88 6.86 -8.23
C ALA A 73 -0.98 7.96 -7.16
N LEU A 74 -0.39 7.74 -5.97
CA LEU A 74 -0.34 8.76 -4.92
C LEU A 74 0.60 9.92 -5.28
N ARG A 75 1.74 9.61 -5.89
CA ARG A 75 2.68 10.61 -6.40
C ARG A 75 2.07 11.43 -7.54
N ASP A 76 1.38 10.78 -8.47
CA ASP A 76 0.66 11.47 -9.56
C ASP A 76 -0.44 12.40 -9.02
N ALA A 77 -1.03 12.07 -7.87
CA ALA A 77 -1.97 12.93 -7.16
C ALA A 77 -1.30 14.08 -6.36
N GLY A 78 0.04 14.13 -6.33
CA GLY A 78 0.82 15.20 -5.70
C GLY A 78 1.24 14.93 -4.26
N ALA A 79 1.17 13.69 -3.79
CA ALA A 79 1.67 13.31 -2.47
C ALA A 79 3.18 13.06 -2.48
N THR A 80 3.84 13.38 -1.38
CA THR A 80 5.15 12.83 -1.04
C THR A 80 4.94 11.45 -0.44
N VAL A 81 5.55 10.41 -1.00
CA VAL A 81 5.40 9.04 -0.50
C VAL A 81 6.68 8.59 0.17
N LYS A 82 6.56 8.11 1.41
CA LYS A 82 7.62 7.42 2.16
C LYS A 82 7.35 5.93 2.15
N GLY A 83 8.37 5.09 2.02
CA GLY A 83 8.21 3.64 1.93
C GLY A 83 9.20 2.90 2.83
N TYR A 84 8.71 1.86 3.50
CA TYR A 84 9.54 0.93 4.24
C TYR A 84 9.05 -0.50 4.05
N ASP A 85 9.98 -1.41 3.79
CA ASP A 85 9.79 -2.85 3.78
C ASP A 85 10.97 -3.51 4.52
N PRO A 86 10.78 -4.55 5.33
CA PRO A 86 11.90 -5.18 6.03
C PRO A 86 12.87 -5.96 5.12
N GLN A 87 12.47 -6.36 3.91
CA GLN A 87 13.34 -7.15 3.01
C GLN A 87 13.41 -6.57 1.60
N GLY A 88 12.38 -5.87 1.13
CA GLY A 88 12.28 -5.38 -0.24
C GLY A 88 12.93 -4.03 -0.54
N MET A 89 13.68 -3.42 0.39
CA MET A 89 14.16 -2.04 0.22
C MET A 89 15.12 -1.88 -0.95
N GLU A 90 16.06 -2.81 -1.14
CA GLU A 90 17.00 -2.77 -2.25
C GLU A 90 16.29 -2.97 -3.58
N ALA A 91 15.54 -4.07 -3.73
CA ALA A 91 14.76 -4.35 -4.93
C ALA A 91 13.74 -3.25 -5.27
N ALA A 92 13.15 -2.59 -4.27
CA ALA A 92 12.19 -1.51 -4.49
C ALA A 92 12.85 -0.24 -5.06
N ARG A 93 14.13 0.02 -4.78
CA ARG A 93 14.86 1.16 -5.36
C ARG A 93 15.00 1.06 -6.87
N ASP A 94 15.06 -0.16 -7.40
CA ASP A 94 15.20 -0.40 -8.84
C ASP A 94 13.88 -0.24 -9.61
N VAL A 95 12.74 -0.31 -8.92
CA VAL A 95 11.42 -0.37 -9.57
C VAL A 95 10.42 0.72 -9.14
N ILE A 96 10.67 1.45 -8.05
CA ILE A 96 9.79 2.53 -7.57
C ILE A 96 10.51 3.87 -7.60
N ASP A 97 10.27 4.63 -8.66
CA ASP A 97 10.83 5.97 -8.81
C ASP A 97 10.20 6.98 -7.83
N GLY A 98 11.05 7.86 -7.29
CA GLY A 98 10.64 9.00 -6.47
C GLY A 98 9.98 8.67 -5.13
N LEU A 99 10.11 7.42 -4.67
CA LEU A 99 9.80 7.02 -3.30
C LEU A 99 10.89 7.50 -2.34
N VAL A 100 10.49 8.08 -1.20
CA VAL A 100 11.42 8.36 -0.11
C VAL A 100 11.59 7.09 0.71
N PHE A 101 12.76 6.47 0.64
CA PHE A 101 13.04 5.22 1.35
C PHE A 101 13.39 5.50 2.81
N ALA A 102 12.56 4.98 3.72
CA ALA A 102 12.74 5.10 5.16
C ALA A 102 13.59 3.95 5.72
N GLU A 103 14.24 4.17 6.86
CA GLU A 103 15.12 3.17 7.49
C GLU A 103 14.39 2.20 8.43
N SER A 104 13.20 2.60 8.88
CA SER A 104 12.34 1.79 9.75
C SER A 104 10.87 2.12 9.55
N ALA A 105 9.98 1.29 10.12
CA ALA A 105 8.55 1.58 10.11
C ALA A 105 8.22 2.92 10.80
N TYR A 106 8.92 3.23 11.90
CA TYR A 106 8.71 4.47 12.66
C TYR A 106 9.27 5.70 11.94
N ASP A 107 10.44 5.58 11.31
CA ASP A 107 10.98 6.62 10.44
C ASP A 107 10.03 6.91 9.26
N CYS A 108 9.47 5.85 8.66
CA CYS A 108 8.52 5.95 7.55
C CYS A 108 7.28 6.79 7.91
N VAL A 109 6.71 6.58 9.10
CA VAL A 109 5.50 7.31 9.54
C VAL A 109 5.79 8.69 10.13
N THR A 110 7.06 9.03 10.39
CA THR A 110 7.42 10.31 11.01
C THR A 110 7.04 11.47 10.10
N GLY A 111 6.20 12.38 10.60
CA GLY A 111 5.63 13.51 9.86
C GLY A 111 4.65 13.11 8.76
N ALA A 112 4.12 11.88 8.77
CA ALA A 112 3.15 11.43 7.79
C ALA A 112 1.72 11.88 8.15
N ASP A 113 0.94 12.25 7.13
CA ASP A 113 -0.48 12.59 7.26
C ASP A 113 -1.38 11.35 7.17
N ALA A 114 -0.85 10.24 6.63
CA ALA A 114 -1.50 8.94 6.62
C ALA A 114 -0.47 7.82 6.53
N VAL A 115 -0.79 6.65 7.09
CA VAL A 115 -0.01 5.42 6.91
C VAL A 115 -0.86 4.34 6.24
N VAL A 116 -0.27 3.64 5.28
CA VAL A 116 -0.91 2.60 4.48
C VAL A 116 -0.15 1.28 4.68
N ILE A 117 -0.85 0.23 5.12
CA ILE A 117 -0.30 -1.13 5.13
C ILE A 117 -0.60 -1.79 3.79
N VAL A 118 0.44 -2.07 3.01
CA VAL A 118 0.33 -2.71 1.69
C VAL A 118 0.77 -4.18 1.73
N THR A 119 1.64 -4.57 2.66
CA THR A 119 2.10 -5.96 2.80
C THR A 119 2.06 -6.39 4.26
N GLU A 120 1.47 -7.54 4.54
CA GLU A 120 1.13 -8.04 5.87
C GLU A 120 2.30 -8.67 6.65
N TRP A 121 3.46 -8.00 6.67
CA TRP A 121 4.59 -8.44 7.48
C TRP A 121 4.21 -8.54 8.96
N ASN A 122 4.62 -9.63 9.62
CA ASN A 122 4.29 -9.87 11.03
C ASN A 122 4.77 -8.74 11.95
N GLN A 123 5.90 -8.12 11.64
CA GLN A 123 6.42 -6.97 12.40
C GLN A 123 5.44 -5.79 12.43
N PHE A 124 4.61 -5.60 11.40
CA PHE A 124 3.64 -4.52 11.39
C PHE A 124 2.49 -4.84 12.36
N ARG A 125 2.14 -6.10 12.58
CA ARG A 125 1.09 -6.49 13.53
C ARG A 125 1.39 -6.08 14.98
N ALA A 126 2.66 -5.84 15.30
CA ALA A 126 3.14 -5.51 16.64
C ALA A 126 3.65 -4.07 16.77
N LEU A 127 3.22 -3.15 15.88
CA LEU A 127 3.55 -1.73 16.02
C LEU A 127 2.91 -1.14 17.28
N ASP A 128 3.65 -0.23 17.91
CA ASP A 128 3.19 0.56 19.04
C ASP A 128 2.34 1.72 18.51
N PHE A 129 1.03 1.66 18.76
CA PHE A 129 0.06 2.62 18.25
C PHE A 129 0.19 4.00 18.88
N ASP A 130 0.59 4.09 20.14
CA ASP A 130 0.78 5.37 20.81
C ASP A 130 1.98 6.08 20.18
N ARG A 131 3.08 5.34 19.98
CA ARG A 131 4.26 5.85 19.28
C ARG A 131 3.97 6.25 17.82
N LEU A 132 3.16 5.47 17.09
CA LEU A 132 2.76 5.85 15.73
C LEU A 132 2.04 7.20 15.73
N ARG A 133 1.10 7.42 16.66
CA ARG A 133 0.37 8.69 16.74
C ARG A 133 1.25 9.88 17.06
N GLU A 134 2.21 9.72 17.95
CA GLU A 134 3.14 10.80 18.33
C GLU A 134 4.02 11.23 17.15
N LEU A 135 4.37 10.29 16.27
CA LEU A 135 5.24 10.55 15.13
C LEU A 135 4.49 11.11 13.92
N MET A 136 3.19 10.86 13.79
CA MET A 136 2.38 11.26 12.64
C MET A 136 1.78 12.66 12.81
N ASN A 137 1.57 13.38 11.71
CA ASN A 137 0.82 14.65 11.72
C ASN A 137 -0.68 14.42 11.96
N ALA A 138 -1.20 13.30 11.47
CA ALA A 138 -2.59 12.91 11.64
C ALA A 138 -2.72 11.38 11.79
N PRO A 139 -3.57 10.89 12.71
CA PRO A 139 -3.69 9.45 12.99
C PRO A 139 -4.62 8.77 11.97
N VAL A 140 -4.29 8.82 10.67
CA VAL A 140 -5.04 8.16 9.61
C VAL A 140 -4.34 6.87 9.19
N LEU A 141 -4.99 5.73 9.39
CA LEU A 141 -4.44 4.41 9.05
C LEU A 141 -5.32 3.69 8.02
N ILE A 142 -4.73 3.31 6.89
CA ILE A 142 -5.37 2.53 5.83
C ILE A 142 -4.75 1.14 5.77
N ASP A 143 -5.51 0.13 6.18
CA ASP A 143 -5.05 -1.27 6.18
C ASP A 143 -5.63 -2.03 4.98
N LEU A 144 -4.79 -2.24 3.96
CA LEU A 144 -5.20 -2.95 2.74
C LEU A 144 -5.09 -4.47 2.87
N ARG A 145 -4.66 -4.96 4.04
CA ARG A 145 -4.44 -6.38 4.33
C ARG A 145 -5.26 -6.90 5.52
N ASN A 146 -6.01 -6.03 6.18
CA ASN A 146 -6.90 -6.35 7.30
C ASN A 146 -6.16 -7.01 8.47
N ILE A 147 -4.91 -6.61 8.74
CA ILE A 147 -4.09 -7.10 9.85
C ILE A 147 -4.58 -6.59 11.21
N TYR A 148 -5.27 -5.46 11.27
CA TYR A 148 -5.87 -4.94 12.49
C TYR A 148 -7.40 -5.04 12.52
N ARG A 149 -7.94 -4.99 13.73
CA ARG A 149 -9.38 -4.88 13.96
C ARG A 149 -9.79 -3.41 14.09
N LYS A 150 -10.96 -3.07 13.55
CA LYS A 150 -11.48 -1.69 13.56
C LYS A 150 -11.65 -1.14 14.98
N ASP A 151 -12.26 -1.92 15.87
CA ASP A 151 -12.49 -1.54 17.27
C ASP A 151 -11.20 -1.27 18.04
N GLN A 152 -10.12 -1.99 17.72
CA GLN A 152 -8.80 -1.77 18.30
C GLN A 152 -8.20 -0.44 17.83
N MET A 153 -8.27 -0.16 16.53
CA MET A 153 -7.68 1.05 15.94
C MET A 153 -8.45 2.32 16.34
N GLU A 154 -9.78 2.24 16.43
CA GLU A 154 -10.62 3.34 16.91
C GLU A 154 -10.34 3.64 18.39
N LYS A 155 -10.15 2.62 19.24
CA LYS A 155 -9.75 2.80 20.65
C LYS A 155 -8.36 3.42 20.78
N ALA A 156 -7.44 3.08 19.88
CA ALA A 156 -6.14 3.74 19.78
C ALA A 156 -6.25 5.17 19.20
N GLY A 157 -7.43 5.59 18.74
CA GLY A 157 -7.74 6.92 18.23
C GLY A 157 -7.25 7.17 16.80
N PHE A 158 -7.19 6.13 15.97
CA PHE A 158 -6.97 6.27 14.54
C PHE A 158 -8.29 6.41 13.77
N SER A 159 -8.29 7.28 12.77
CA SER A 159 -9.23 7.15 11.65
C SER A 159 -8.80 5.95 10.82
N TYR A 160 -9.56 4.85 10.93
CA TYR A 160 -9.19 3.55 10.37
C TYR A 160 -10.04 3.18 9.16
N VAL A 161 -9.37 2.87 8.05
CA VAL A 161 -10.02 2.37 6.82
C VAL A 161 -9.43 1.02 6.47
N SER A 162 -10.29 0.05 6.17
CA SER A 162 -9.86 -1.31 5.78
C SER A 162 -10.60 -1.81 4.52
N ILE A 163 -10.28 -3.02 4.06
CA ILE A 163 -10.87 -3.60 2.84
C ILE A 163 -12.03 -4.53 3.18
N GLY A 164 -13.20 -4.26 2.58
CA GLY A 164 -14.37 -5.13 2.68
C GLY A 164 -15.01 -5.16 4.08
N ARG A 165 -14.74 -4.15 4.91
CA ARG A 165 -15.34 -4.00 6.25
C ARG A 165 -15.97 -2.60 6.37
N PRO A 166 -17.13 -2.49 7.04
CA PRO A 166 -17.79 -1.20 7.29
C PRO A 166 -17.01 -0.33 8.26
#